data_AF-A0A7C3IC80-F1
#
_entry.id   AF-A0A7C3IC80-F1
#
_cell.length_a   1.000
_cell.length_b   1.000
_cell.length_c   1.000
_cell.angle_alpha   90.00
_cell.angle_beta   90.00
_cell.angle_gamma   90.00
#
_symmetry.space_group_name_H-M   'P 1'
#
loop_
_entity.id
_entity.type
_entity.pdbx_description
1 polymer ?
#
loop_
_entity_poly.entity_id
_entity_poly.type
_entity_poly.pdbx_seq_one_letter_code
_entity_poly.pdbx_strand_id
1 'polypeptide(L)'
;FYTRGRDGLPREWIRRMKSCMKEIGQSMSCHRMLMDYSNKYYFPALKNYKRLVKDNYQESRAVAAYLQKLRNAWHELAVLKVESNARPVMQRGDLVTVSACVQLGSLAPEDVCVELYYGSISNQGEIEDAHRIDMKPIAREGNCYKFQVKIACESTGRQGHTVRILPKHEGLVHPYIPGLIKWA
;
A
#
# COMPACT_ATOMS: atom_id res chain seq x y z
N PHE A 1 5.91 44.35 2.97
CA PHE A 1 6.54 44.86 1.74
C PHE A 1 6.30 46.36 1.58
N TYR A 2 5.04 46.82 1.66
CA TYR A 2 4.70 48.24 1.56
C TYR A 2 5.15 49.09 2.76
N THR A 3 5.08 48.55 3.98
CA THR A 3 5.60 49.23 5.18
C THR A 3 7.13 49.22 5.18
N ARG A 4 7.74 50.40 5.07
CA ARG A 4 9.19 50.61 4.98
C ARG A 4 9.67 51.50 6.12
N GLY A 5 10.87 51.22 6.63
CA GLY A 5 11.53 52.08 7.60
C GLY A 5 12.01 53.39 6.98
N ARG A 6 12.57 54.29 7.81
CA ARG A 6 13.20 55.54 7.34
C ARG A 6 14.39 55.31 6.39
N ASP A 7 14.96 54.11 6.44
CA ASP A 7 16.01 53.59 5.55
C ASP A 7 15.47 53.04 4.22
N GLY A 8 14.14 53.12 3.99
CA GLY A 8 13.50 52.59 2.79
C GLY A 8 13.36 51.06 2.76
N LEU A 9 13.81 50.35 3.81
CA LEU A 9 13.84 48.89 3.85
C LEU A 9 12.54 48.30 4.44
N PRO A 10 11.92 47.30 3.78
CA PRO A 10 10.73 46.64 4.29
C PRO A 10 11.11 45.55 5.31
N ARG A 11 11.46 45.96 6.53
CA ARG A 11 12.03 45.07 7.57
C ARG A 11 11.18 43.84 7.89
N GLU A 12 9.86 43.99 7.92
CA GLU A 12 8.90 42.89 8.12
C GLU A 12 9.00 41.84 7.00
N TRP A 13 9.12 42.30 5.76
CA TRP A 13 9.26 41.43 4.59
C TRP A 13 10.61 40.71 4.58
N ILE A 14 11.69 41.43 4.89
CA ILE A 14 13.04 40.84 4.99
C ILE A 14 13.07 39.76 6.06
N ARG A 15 12.42 39.99 7.21
CA ARG A 15 12.32 38.98 8.27
C ARG A 15 11.60 37.74 7.78
N ARG A 16 10.44 37.90 7.12
CA ARG A 16 9.69 36.77 6.54
C ARG A 16 10.52 35.99 5.53
N MET A 17 11.22 36.66 4.61
CA MET A 17 12.11 36.00 3.65
C MET A 17 13.21 35.19 4.36
N LYS A 18 13.88 35.77 5.36
CA LYS A 18 14.93 35.08 6.14
C LYS A 18 14.39 33.90 6.94
N SER A 19 13.20 34.04 7.54
CA SER A 19 12.51 32.93 8.21
C SER A 19 12.18 31.81 7.23
N CYS A 20 11.61 32.12 6.05
CA CYS A 20 11.36 31.12 5.01
C CYS A 20 12.65 30.42 4.56
N MET A 21 13.74 31.16 4.33
CA MET A 21 15.03 30.56 3.97
C MET A 21 15.56 29.63 5.07
N LYS A 22 15.42 30.00 6.34
CA LYS A 22 15.85 29.18 7.48
C LYS A 22 15.00 27.92 7.64
N GLU A 23 13.68 28.05 7.59
CA GLU A 23 12.73 26.96 7.85
C GLU A 23 12.60 26.02 6.65
N ILE A 24 12.52 26.57 5.44
CA ILE A 24 12.25 25.79 4.23
C ILE A 24 13.56 25.40 3.53
N GLY A 25 14.59 26.24 3.54
CA GLY A 25 15.80 26.05 2.73
C GLY A 25 16.55 24.73 3.00
N GLN A 26 16.52 24.22 4.23
CA GLN A 26 17.07 22.90 4.57
C GLN A 26 16.31 21.76 3.90
N SER A 27 14.99 21.93 3.75
CA SER A 27 14.19 20.98 3.01
C SER A 27 14.33 21.21 1.50
N MET A 28 14.21 22.42 0.98
CA MET A 28 14.18 22.66 -0.46
C MET A 28 15.57 22.90 -1.07
N SER A 29 16.54 22.03 -0.77
CA SER A 29 17.89 22.09 -1.36
C SER A 29 18.01 21.15 -2.57
N CYS A 30 18.55 21.66 -3.68
CA CYS A 30 18.88 20.84 -4.85
C CYS A 30 19.84 19.70 -4.51
N HIS A 31 20.74 19.91 -3.54
CA HIS A 31 21.63 18.85 -3.06
C HIS A 31 20.84 17.73 -2.38
N ARG A 32 19.89 18.06 -1.49
CA ARG A 32 19.00 17.07 -0.86
C ARG A 32 18.19 16.33 -1.92
N MET A 33 17.59 17.06 -2.87
CA MET A 33 16.83 16.47 -3.97
C MET A 33 17.67 15.46 -4.76
N LEU A 34 18.91 15.83 -5.14
CA LEU A 34 19.80 14.95 -5.89
C LEU A 34 20.16 13.69 -5.09
N MET A 35 20.48 13.84 -3.80
CA MET A 35 20.79 12.72 -2.92
C MET A 35 19.57 11.82 -2.70
N ASP A 36 18.39 12.39 -2.48
CA ASP A 36 17.14 11.66 -2.36
C ASP A 36 16.85 10.86 -3.64
N TYR A 37 16.96 11.48 -4.81
CA TYR A 37 16.71 10.81 -6.09
C TYR A 37 17.69 9.65 -6.31
N SER A 38 18.98 9.91 -6.07
CA SER A 38 20.03 8.92 -6.28
C SER A 38 19.84 7.72 -5.35
N ASN A 39 19.58 7.96 -4.06
CA ASN A 39 19.46 6.91 -3.05
C ASN A 39 18.13 6.16 -3.11
N LYS A 40 17.01 6.85 -3.37
CA LYS A 40 15.68 6.25 -3.36
C LYS A 40 15.29 5.61 -4.70
N TYR A 41 15.85 6.08 -5.82
CA TYR A 41 15.44 5.61 -7.15
C TYR A 41 16.60 5.06 -7.97
N TYR A 42 17.68 5.82 -8.19
CA TYR A 42 18.72 5.38 -9.14
C TYR A 42 19.54 4.17 -8.66
N PHE A 43 20.04 4.17 -7.42
CA PHE A 43 20.79 3.03 -6.90
C PHE A 43 19.91 1.78 -6.74
N PRO A 44 18.67 1.85 -6.21
CA PRO A 44 17.75 0.72 -6.23
C PRO A 44 17.44 0.20 -7.64
N ALA A 45 17.21 1.09 -8.61
CA ALA A 45 16.99 0.70 -10.00
C ALA A 45 18.20 -0.01 -10.61
N LEU A 46 19.42 0.48 -10.36
CA LEU A 46 20.66 -0.18 -10.80
C LEU A 46 20.83 -1.57 -10.16
N LYS A 47 20.50 -1.70 -8.86
CA LYS A 47 20.51 -3.00 -8.16
C LYS A 47 19.52 -3.98 -8.79
N ASN A 48 18.31 -3.52 -9.08
CA ASN A 48 17.28 -4.33 -9.75
C ASN A 48 17.70 -4.72 -11.17
N TYR A 49 18.28 -3.79 -11.94
CA TYR A 49 18.82 -4.08 -13.27
C TYR A 49 19.85 -5.21 -13.22
N LYS A 50 20.86 -5.10 -12.35
CA LYS A 50 21.89 -6.13 -12.18
C LYS A 50 21.29 -7.50 -11.81
N ARG A 51 20.25 -7.51 -10.98
CA ARG A 51 19.52 -8.73 -10.60
C ARG A 51 18.79 -9.34 -11.79
N LEU A 52 18.05 -8.53 -12.54
CA LEU A 52 17.18 -8.96 -13.65
C LEU A 52 17.94 -9.47 -14.89
N VAL A 53 19.17 -9.00 -15.13
CA VAL A 53 20.00 -9.44 -16.27
C VAL A 53 20.86 -10.68 -15.95
N LYS A 54 20.96 -11.06 -14.67
CA LYS A 54 21.74 -12.21 -14.23
C LYS A 54 21.18 -13.52 -14.82
N ASP A 55 22.04 -14.53 -14.91
CA ASP A 55 21.66 -15.91 -15.28
C ASP A 55 20.87 -15.95 -16.60
N ASN A 56 21.38 -15.19 -17.58
CA ASN A 56 20.75 -14.98 -18.88
C ASN A 56 19.28 -14.54 -18.77
N TYR A 57 18.96 -13.55 -17.93
CA TYR A 57 17.59 -13.02 -17.74
C TYR A 57 16.57 -14.01 -17.15
N GLN A 58 17.00 -14.98 -16.34
CA GLN A 58 16.11 -15.99 -15.75
C GLN A 58 14.95 -15.37 -14.95
N GLU A 59 15.24 -14.44 -14.03
CA GLU A 59 14.19 -13.78 -13.21
C GLU A 59 13.24 -12.94 -14.08
N SER A 60 13.78 -12.21 -15.07
CA SER A 60 12.96 -11.41 -15.99
C SER A 60 11.96 -12.28 -16.76
N ARG A 61 12.38 -13.46 -17.24
CA ARG A 61 11.47 -14.41 -17.90
C ARG A 61 10.42 -14.96 -16.94
N ALA A 62 10.80 -15.27 -15.70
CA ALA A 62 9.86 -15.74 -14.67
C ALA A 62 8.79 -14.67 -14.36
N VAL A 63 9.18 -13.41 -14.17
CA VAL A 63 8.26 -12.30 -13.95
C VAL A 63 7.34 -12.10 -15.16
N ALA A 64 7.86 -12.17 -16.38
CA ALA A 64 7.05 -12.03 -17.59
C ALA A 64 6.00 -13.15 -17.70
N ALA A 65 6.39 -14.41 -17.45
CA ALA A 65 5.47 -15.55 -17.44
C ALA A 65 4.39 -15.40 -16.36
N TYR A 66 4.79 -14.97 -15.15
CA TYR A 66 3.86 -14.68 -14.06
C TYR A 66 2.86 -13.57 -14.40
N LEU A 67 3.33 -12.44 -14.97
CA LEU A 67 2.45 -11.35 -15.40
C LEU A 67 1.45 -11.80 -16.47
N GLN A 68 1.89 -12.66 -17.41
CA GLN A 68 1.00 -13.23 -18.41
C GLN A 68 -0.03 -14.16 -17.79
N LYS A 69 0.39 -15.03 -16.86
CA LYS A 69 -0.51 -15.91 -16.09
C LYS A 69 -1.59 -15.09 -15.38
N LEU A 70 -1.19 -14.04 -14.66
CA LEU A 70 -2.13 -13.16 -13.97
C LEU A 70 -3.13 -12.51 -14.92
N ARG A 71 -2.67 -11.90 -16.02
CA ARG A 71 -3.57 -11.23 -16.97
C ARG A 71 -4.64 -12.17 -17.52
N ASN A 72 -4.27 -13.42 -17.78
CA ASN A 72 -5.19 -14.43 -18.29
C ASN A 72 -6.19 -14.86 -17.21
N ALA A 73 -5.76 -15.05 -15.96
CA ALA A 73 -6.59 -15.62 -14.88
C ALA A 73 -7.30 -14.58 -14.00
N TRP A 74 -6.95 -13.29 -14.06
CA TRP A 74 -7.43 -12.28 -13.10
C TRP A 74 -8.94 -12.14 -13.05
N HIS A 75 -9.61 -12.36 -14.18
CA HIS A 75 -11.07 -12.27 -14.30
C HIS A 75 -11.79 -13.41 -13.54
N GLU A 76 -11.11 -14.54 -13.28
CA GLU A 76 -11.63 -15.67 -12.52
C GLU A 76 -11.63 -15.39 -11.00
N LEU A 77 -10.86 -14.39 -10.55
CA LEU A 77 -10.75 -14.01 -9.15
C LEU A 77 -12.03 -13.34 -8.65
N ALA A 78 -12.54 -13.84 -7.53
CA ALA A 78 -13.67 -13.26 -6.82
C ALA A 78 -13.53 -13.45 -5.32
N VAL A 79 -13.83 -12.41 -4.54
CA VAL A 79 -14.10 -12.56 -3.12
C VAL A 79 -15.56 -12.96 -3.00
N LEU A 80 -15.83 -14.20 -2.59
CA LEU A 80 -17.19 -14.75 -2.54
C LEU A 80 -17.91 -14.35 -1.26
N LYS A 81 -17.16 -14.28 -0.15
CA LYS A 81 -17.72 -13.96 1.17
C LYS A 81 -16.64 -13.37 2.06
N VAL A 82 -17.01 -12.36 2.84
CA VAL A 82 -16.21 -11.82 3.94
C VAL A 82 -17.02 -11.96 5.22
N GLU A 83 -16.42 -12.54 6.24
CA GLU A 83 -17.03 -12.77 7.54
C GLU A 83 -16.11 -12.27 8.64
N SER A 84 -16.69 -11.74 9.72
CA SER A 84 -15.95 -11.41 10.92
C SER A 84 -16.70 -11.86 12.16
N ASN A 85 -15.97 -12.12 13.24
CA ASN A 85 -16.57 -12.34 14.56
C ASN A 85 -16.80 -11.02 15.34
N ALA A 86 -16.76 -9.87 14.64
CA ALA A 86 -16.93 -8.57 15.27
C ALA A 86 -18.35 -8.46 15.86
N ARG A 87 -18.43 -7.94 17.09
CA ARG A 87 -19.70 -7.65 17.76
C ARG A 87 -20.11 -6.19 17.48
N PRO A 88 -21.41 -5.84 17.61
CA PRO A 88 -21.85 -4.45 17.45
C PRO A 88 -21.12 -3.45 18.34
N VAL A 89 -20.72 -3.89 19.53
CA VAL A 89 -19.90 -3.13 20.48
C VAL A 89 -18.69 -3.96 20.85
N MET A 90 -17.51 -3.39 20.65
CA MET A 90 -16.21 -4.00 20.94
C MET A 90 -15.42 -3.03 21.83
N GLN A 91 -14.64 -3.58 22.75
CA GLN A 91 -13.75 -2.78 23.60
C GLN A 91 -12.37 -2.66 22.98
N ARG A 92 -11.64 -1.60 23.35
CA ARG A 92 -10.25 -1.45 22.94
C ARG A 92 -9.43 -2.63 23.46
N GLY A 93 -8.68 -3.26 22.57
CA GLY A 93 -7.90 -4.48 22.85
C GLY A 93 -8.63 -5.79 22.54
N ASP A 94 -9.94 -5.77 22.27
CA ASP A 94 -10.63 -6.95 21.78
C ASP A 94 -10.04 -7.43 20.45
N LEU A 95 -10.04 -8.74 20.22
CA LEU A 95 -9.55 -9.35 18.99
C LEU A 95 -10.70 -9.64 18.02
N VAL A 96 -10.58 -9.13 16.80
CA VAL A 96 -11.44 -9.46 15.67
C VAL A 96 -10.71 -10.41 14.75
N THR A 97 -11.34 -11.54 14.46
CA THR A 97 -10.94 -12.46 13.40
C THR A 97 -11.78 -12.17 12.17
N VAL A 98 -11.13 -11.84 11.06
CA VAL A 98 -11.77 -11.66 9.75
C VAL A 98 -11.35 -12.80 8.85
N SER A 99 -12.31 -13.42 8.18
CA SER A 99 -12.09 -14.49 7.20
C SER A 99 -12.72 -14.13 5.86
N ALA A 100 -12.09 -14.53 4.76
CA ALA A 100 -12.61 -14.34 3.42
C ALA A 100 -12.50 -15.64 2.61
N CYS A 101 -13.59 -16.03 1.94
CA CYS A 101 -13.59 -17.12 0.96
C CYS A 101 -13.33 -16.51 -0.41
N VAL A 102 -12.16 -16.82 -0.98
CA VAL A 102 -11.66 -16.23 -2.22
C VAL A 102 -11.57 -17.32 -3.28
N GLN A 103 -12.27 -17.14 -4.40
CA GLN A 103 -12.09 -17.96 -5.58
C GLN A 103 -10.82 -17.51 -6.31
N LEU A 104 -9.85 -18.41 -6.44
CA LEU A 104 -8.58 -18.13 -7.12
C LEU A 104 -8.55 -18.54 -8.60
N GLY A 105 -9.54 -19.33 -9.04
CA GLY A 105 -9.54 -19.91 -10.39
C GLY A 105 -8.30 -20.78 -10.62
N SER A 106 -7.57 -20.48 -11.69
CA SER A 106 -6.31 -21.12 -12.05
C SER A 106 -5.06 -20.61 -11.29
N LEU A 107 -5.21 -19.60 -10.43
CA LEU A 107 -4.12 -19.07 -9.60
C LEU A 107 -3.95 -19.87 -8.30
N ALA A 108 -2.71 -19.91 -7.81
CA ALA A 108 -2.39 -20.47 -6.51
C ALA A 108 -2.43 -19.38 -5.41
N PRO A 109 -2.65 -19.73 -4.13
CA PRO A 109 -2.62 -18.77 -3.03
C PRO A 109 -1.31 -17.97 -2.94
N GLU A 110 -0.20 -18.51 -3.42
CA GLU A 110 1.12 -17.89 -3.40
C GLU A 110 1.28 -16.81 -4.48
N ASP A 111 0.49 -16.88 -5.57
CA ASP A 111 0.49 -15.89 -6.66
C ASP A 111 -0.19 -14.57 -6.27
N VAL A 112 -0.91 -14.55 -5.13
CA VAL A 112 -1.69 -13.39 -4.69
C VAL A 112 -1.38 -13.01 -3.24
N CYS A 113 -1.59 -11.73 -2.94
CA CYS A 113 -1.68 -11.23 -1.58
C CYS A 113 -3.13 -10.84 -1.32
N VAL A 114 -3.78 -11.53 -0.39
CA VAL A 114 -5.10 -11.14 0.10
C VAL A 114 -4.89 -10.28 1.33
N GLU A 115 -5.39 -9.05 1.31
CA GLU A 115 -5.21 -8.07 2.38
C GLU A 115 -6.55 -7.71 3.00
N LEU A 116 -6.58 -7.62 4.33
CA LEU A 116 -7.62 -6.91 5.06
C LEU A 116 -7.32 -5.41 5.00
N TYR A 117 -8.27 -4.64 4.49
CA TYR A 117 -8.25 -3.19 4.46
C TYR A 117 -9.27 -2.67 5.47
N TYR A 118 -8.81 -2.01 6.53
CA TYR A 118 -9.68 -1.63 7.66
C TYR A 118 -9.29 -0.28 8.26
N GLY A 119 -10.23 0.38 8.92
CA GLY A 119 -10.01 1.68 9.55
C GLY A 119 -11.31 2.34 10.00
N SER A 120 -11.20 3.61 10.38
CA SER A 120 -12.35 4.42 10.77
C SER A 120 -13.26 4.67 9.58
N ILE A 121 -14.58 4.70 9.80
CA ILE A 121 -15.54 4.97 8.72
C ILE A 121 -16.00 6.43 8.81
N SER A 122 -15.96 7.12 7.67
CA SER A 122 -16.54 8.45 7.48
C SER A 122 -18.08 8.42 7.50
N ASN A 123 -18.71 9.59 7.52
CA ASN A 123 -20.17 9.69 7.39
C ASN A 123 -20.70 9.19 6.03
N GLN A 124 -19.83 9.09 5.02
CA GLN A 124 -20.17 8.59 3.69
C GLN A 124 -19.99 7.08 3.55
N GLY A 125 -19.54 6.39 4.61
CA GLY A 125 -19.31 4.95 4.58
C GLY A 125 -17.94 4.55 4.04
N GLU A 126 -17.04 5.51 3.82
CA GLU A 126 -15.70 5.26 3.32
C GLU A 126 -14.72 5.00 4.47
N ILE A 127 -13.71 4.15 4.24
CA ILE A 127 -12.66 3.88 5.23
C ILE A 127 -11.60 4.98 5.14
N GLU A 128 -11.45 5.75 6.20
CA GLU A 128 -10.42 6.76 6.43
C GLU A 128 -9.24 6.14 7.21
N ASP A 129 -8.03 6.70 7.03
CA ASP A 129 -6.80 6.27 7.70
C ASP A 129 -6.57 4.76 7.67
N ALA A 130 -6.75 4.17 6.50
CA ALA A 130 -6.81 2.73 6.37
C ALA A 130 -5.48 2.01 6.64
N HIS A 131 -5.57 0.98 7.46
CA HIS A 131 -4.54 0.00 7.70
C HIS A 131 -4.71 -1.23 6.81
N ARG A 132 -3.60 -1.91 6.54
CA ARG A 132 -3.50 -3.03 5.60
C ARG A 132 -2.72 -4.16 6.24
N ILE A 133 -3.31 -5.35 6.29
CA ILE A 133 -2.66 -6.55 6.83
C ILE A 133 -2.91 -7.76 5.94
N ASP A 134 -1.83 -8.47 5.61
CA ASP A 134 -1.89 -9.74 4.87
C ASP A 134 -2.72 -10.79 5.62
N MET A 135 -3.72 -11.34 4.93
CA MET A 135 -4.45 -12.51 5.36
C MET A 135 -3.69 -13.78 4.96
N LYS A 136 -3.72 -14.80 5.82
CA LYS A 136 -3.07 -16.09 5.55
C LYS A 136 -4.09 -17.11 5.05
N PRO A 137 -3.78 -17.91 4.02
CA PRO A 137 -4.63 -19.03 3.63
C PRO A 137 -4.62 -20.08 4.76
N ILE A 138 -5.79 -20.49 5.22
CA ILE A 138 -5.95 -21.47 6.32
C ILE A 138 -6.60 -22.78 5.87
N ALA A 139 -7.39 -22.76 4.80
CA ALA A 139 -8.09 -23.92 4.29
C ALA A 139 -8.50 -23.73 2.82
N ARG A 140 -8.78 -24.84 2.15
CA ARG A 140 -9.48 -24.86 0.85
C ARG A 140 -10.86 -25.47 1.08
N GLU A 141 -11.91 -24.73 0.74
CA GLU A 141 -13.31 -25.13 0.88
C GLU A 141 -13.93 -25.19 -0.53
N GLY A 142 -13.98 -26.40 -1.10
CA GLY A 142 -14.45 -26.62 -2.48
C GLY A 142 -13.60 -25.85 -3.51
N ASN A 143 -14.21 -24.88 -4.18
CA ASN A 143 -13.58 -24.05 -5.20
C ASN A 143 -13.03 -22.69 -4.68
N CYS A 144 -13.09 -22.45 -3.36
CA CYS A 144 -12.49 -21.26 -2.76
C CYS A 144 -11.41 -21.59 -1.73
N TYR A 145 -10.53 -20.62 -1.51
CA TYR A 145 -9.56 -20.62 -0.43
C TYR A 145 -10.03 -19.70 0.67
N LYS A 146 -9.98 -20.18 1.91
CA LYS A 146 -10.28 -19.39 3.08
C LYS A 146 -9.01 -18.70 3.55
N PHE A 147 -9.02 -17.37 3.50
CA PHE A 147 -7.98 -16.52 4.06
C PHE A 147 -8.45 -15.96 5.40
N GLN A 148 -7.55 -15.81 6.37
CA GLN A 148 -7.87 -15.32 7.69
C GLN A 148 -6.78 -14.40 8.25
N VAL A 149 -7.20 -13.41 9.04
CA VAL A 149 -6.34 -12.56 9.85
C VAL A 149 -7.01 -12.25 11.19
N LYS A 150 -6.19 -11.97 12.21
CA LYS A 150 -6.63 -11.46 13.51
C LYS A 150 -6.07 -10.06 13.72
N ILE A 151 -6.94 -9.13 14.09
CA ILE A 151 -6.58 -7.74 14.38
C ILE A 151 -7.10 -7.33 15.76
N ALA A 152 -6.42 -6.41 16.42
CA ALA A 152 -6.90 -5.83 17.67
C ALA A 152 -7.70 -4.55 17.40
N CYS A 153 -8.74 -4.30 18.19
CA CYS A 153 -9.45 -3.03 18.20
C CYS A 153 -8.59 -1.96 18.89
N GLU A 154 -7.80 -1.21 18.12
CA GLU A 154 -6.89 -0.19 18.66
C GLU A 154 -7.54 1.18 18.82
N SER A 155 -8.49 1.48 17.94
CA SER A 155 -9.14 2.78 17.78
C SER A 155 -10.60 2.73 18.25
N THR A 156 -11.10 3.86 18.75
CA THR A 156 -12.51 4.04 19.12
C THR A 156 -13.33 4.56 17.96
N GLY A 157 -14.66 4.52 18.07
CA GLY A 157 -15.59 4.98 17.04
C GLY A 157 -16.00 3.90 16.05
N ARG A 158 -16.67 4.30 14.97
CA ARG A 158 -17.19 3.37 13.96
C ARG A 158 -16.04 2.88 13.08
N GLN A 159 -15.82 1.56 13.09
CA GLN A 159 -14.76 0.89 12.34
C GLN A 159 -15.35 0.05 11.21
N GLY A 160 -14.66 0.00 10.09
CA GLY A 160 -15.03 -0.74 8.89
C GLY A 160 -13.89 -1.60 8.37
N HIS A 161 -14.24 -2.63 7.62
CA HIS A 161 -13.25 -3.46 6.95
C HIS A 161 -13.80 -4.01 5.63
N THR A 162 -12.89 -4.23 4.69
CA THR A 162 -13.12 -4.93 3.44
C THR A 162 -11.87 -5.73 3.08
N VAL A 163 -11.96 -6.57 2.05
CA VAL A 163 -10.86 -7.40 1.58
C VAL A 163 -10.50 -7.03 0.16
N ARG A 164 -9.20 -7.04 -0.13
CA ARG A 164 -8.68 -6.85 -1.49
C ARG A 164 -7.62 -7.88 -1.83
N ILE A 165 -7.46 -8.12 -3.12
CA ILE A 165 -6.51 -9.07 -3.69
C ILE A 165 -5.54 -8.30 -4.58
N LEU A 166 -4.24 -8.55 -4.38
CA LEU A 166 -3.13 -7.96 -5.13
C LEU A 166 -2.23 -9.05 -5.72
N PRO A 167 -1.53 -8.79 -6.83
CA PRO A 167 -0.42 -9.62 -7.31
C PRO A 167 0.66 -9.79 -6.24
N LYS A 168 1.19 -11.02 -6.09
CA LYS A 168 2.35 -11.30 -5.25
C LYS A 168 3.41 -12.12 -6.00
N HIS A 169 4.58 -11.52 -6.21
CA HIS A 169 5.74 -12.19 -6.79
C HIS A 169 7.02 -11.47 -6.40
N GLU A 170 8.09 -12.20 -6.07
CA GLU A 170 9.35 -11.64 -5.56
C GLU A 170 10.04 -10.68 -6.54
N GLY A 171 9.86 -10.94 -7.84
CA GLY A 171 10.37 -10.08 -8.90
C GLY A 171 9.58 -8.77 -9.13
N LEU A 172 8.42 -8.56 -8.47
CA LEU A 172 7.70 -7.29 -8.55
C LEU A 172 8.32 -6.26 -7.60
N VAL A 173 8.73 -5.12 -8.15
CA VAL A 173 9.25 -3.99 -7.36
C VAL A 173 8.15 -3.31 -6.55
N HIS A 174 6.90 -3.37 -7.02
CA HIS A 174 5.73 -2.86 -6.30
C HIS A 174 4.49 -3.68 -6.70
N PRO A 175 3.60 -4.05 -5.76
CA PRO A 175 2.38 -4.81 -6.05
C PRO A 175 1.39 -4.11 -7.01
N TYR A 176 1.53 -2.81 -7.26
CA TYR A 176 0.62 -2.02 -8.11
C TYR A 176 1.12 -1.85 -9.54
N ILE A 177 2.37 -2.26 -9.85
CA ILE A 177 2.90 -2.21 -11.22
C ILE A 177 2.00 -2.93 -12.22
N PRO A 178 1.41 -4.10 -11.89
CA PRO A 178 0.51 -4.78 -12.84
C PRO A 178 -0.80 -4.03 -13.10
N GLY A 179 -1.17 -3.04 -12.28
CA GLY A 179 -2.44 -2.32 -12.38
C GLY A 179 -3.66 -3.18 -12.00
N LEU A 180 -3.44 -4.28 -11.26
CA LEU A 180 -4.47 -5.27 -10.93
C LEU A 180 -4.79 -5.20 -9.44
N ILE A 181 -6.04 -4.88 -9.11
CA ILE A 181 -6.61 -4.93 -7.76
C ILE A 181 -8.03 -5.49 -7.88
N LYS A 182 -8.38 -6.45 -7.02
CA LYS A 182 -9.76 -6.94 -6.89
C LYS A 182 -10.26 -6.65 -5.49
N TRP A 183 -11.41 -5.98 -5.36
CA TRP A 183 -12.09 -5.73 -4.08
C TRP A 183 -13.24 -6.72 -3.90
N ALA A 184 -13.66 -6.90 -2.64
CA ALA A 184 -14.87 -7.63 -2.27
C ALA A 184 -16.15 -6.90 -2.71
#